data_AF-A0A1E5WFW6-F1
#
_entry.id   AF-A0A1E5WFW6-F1
#
_cell.length_a   1.000
_cell.length_b   1.000
_cell.length_c   1.000
_cell.angle_alpha   90.00
_cell.angle_beta   90.00
_cell.angle_gamma   90.00
#
_symmetry.space_group_name_H-M   'P 1'
#
loop_
_entity.id
_entity.type
_entity.pdbx_description
1 polymer ?
#
loop_
_entity_poly.entity_id
_entity_poly.type
_entity_poly.pdbx_seq_one_letter_code
_entity_poly.pdbx_strand_id
1 'polypeptide(L)'
;MATVVVLTSELVAPADETPAGAIWLSNLDIATRRGYTPTVYFYRPDGEPGFFTAEIIKNSLTRALAPFYPLAGRLGLDATGRLQVDSTGDGVVFMTVRSEYVLDDLMNDFVPCSEMATYSCFQSRRRPRRACYC
;
A
#
# COMPACT_ATOMS: atom_id res chain seq x y z
N MET A 1 -3.19 -19.13 -18.37
CA MET A 1 -3.24 -17.96 -17.48
C MET A 1 -2.21 -18.20 -16.39
N ALA A 2 -1.16 -17.38 -16.32
CA ALA A 2 -0.22 -17.46 -15.22
C ALA A 2 -0.93 -17.09 -13.91
N THR A 3 -0.58 -17.76 -12.83
CA THR A 3 -1.27 -17.61 -11.54
C THR A 3 -0.45 -16.75 -10.58
N VAL A 4 -1.15 -15.96 -9.76
CA VAL A 4 -0.55 -15.19 -8.66
C VAL A 4 -0.98 -15.83 -7.35
N VAL A 5 0.00 -16.22 -6.53
CA VAL A 5 -0.21 -16.92 -5.26
C VAL A 5 0.32 -16.05 -4.13
N VAL A 6 -0.55 -15.72 -3.18
CA VAL A 6 -0.15 -15.02 -1.95
C VAL A 6 0.59 -16.00 -1.06
N LEU A 7 1.82 -15.64 -0.67
CA LEU A 7 2.66 -16.44 0.22
C LEU A 7 2.45 -16.01 1.68
N THR A 8 2.59 -14.71 1.97
CA THR A 8 2.38 -14.13 3.31
C THR A 8 1.64 -12.81 3.21
N SER A 9 0.85 -12.50 4.25
CA SER A 9 0.23 -11.19 4.46
C SER A 9 0.29 -10.88 5.95
N GLU A 10 0.88 -9.74 6.30
CA GLU A 10 1.13 -9.39 7.69
C GLU A 10 1.16 -7.86 7.89
N LEU A 11 1.00 -7.44 9.15
CA LEU A 11 1.19 -6.04 9.54
C LEU A 11 2.64 -5.83 10.00
N VAL A 12 3.29 -4.82 9.42
CA VAL A 12 4.64 -4.39 9.78
C VAL A 12 4.54 -3.10 10.57
N ALA A 13 4.84 -3.20 11.86
CA ALA A 13 4.88 -2.07 12.78
C ALA A 13 6.20 -1.29 12.66
N PRO A 14 6.23 -0.02 13.11
CA PRO A 14 7.47 0.73 13.30
C PRO A 14 8.46 0.00 14.22
N ALA A 15 9.76 0.19 13.98
CA ALA A 15 10.81 -0.46 14.78
C ALA A 15 10.92 0.09 16.20
N ASP A 16 10.62 1.38 16.37
CA ASP A 16 10.70 2.10 17.64
C ASP A 16 9.32 2.61 18.05
N GLU A 17 9.14 2.94 19.34
CA GLU A 17 7.94 3.61 19.81
C GLU A 17 7.75 4.95 19.09
N THR A 18 6.54 5.17 18.58
CA THR A 18 6.20 6.37 17.83
C THR A 18 5.42 7.36 18.70
N PRO A 19 5.53 8.67 18.44
CA PRO A 19 4.70 9.65 19.12
C PRO A 19 3.21 9.31 18.98
N ALA A 20 2.57 9.03 20.11
CA ALA A 20 1.14 8.79 20.15
C ALA A 20 0.38 10.10 19.98
N GLY A 21 -0.69 10.10 19.18
CA GLY A 21 -1.55 11.27 19.02
C GLY A 21 -2.25 11.33 17.66
N ALA A 22 -3.04 12.39 17.50
CA ALA A 22 -3.75 12.66 16.27
C ALA A 22 -3.07 13.78 15.48
N ILE A 23 -2.92 13.56 14.17
CA ILE A 23 -2.40 14.56 13.24
C ILE A 23 -3.56 15.05 12.39
N TRP A 24 -3.88 16.33 12.52
CA TRP A 24 -4.93 16.94 11.73
C TRP A 24 -4.52 17.10 10.27
N LEU A 25 -5.44 16.75 9.39
CA LEU A 25 -5.27 17.02 7.98
C LEU A 25 -5.50 18.51 7.69
N SER A 26 -4.64 19.07 6.85
CA SER A 26 -4.77 20.43 6.36
C SER A 26 -5.91 20.53 5.35
N ASN A 27 -6.33 21.76 5.03
CA ASN A 27 -7.33 21.98 4.00
C ASN A 27 -6.89 21.45 2.62
N LEU A 28 -5.57 21.46 2.34
CA LEU A 28 -5.02 20.91 1.10
C LEU A 28 -5.18 19.38 1.06
N ASP A 29 -4.85 18.69 2.16
CA ASP A 29 -5.00 17.24 2.26
C ASP A 29 -6.45 16.81 2.03
N ILE A 30 -7.41 17.54 2.60
CA ILE A 30 -8.84 17.29 2.45
C ILE A 30 -9.34 17.58 1.03
N ALA A 31 -8.77 18.58 0.36
CA ALA A 31 -9.14 18.98 -0.99
C ALA A 31 -8.60 18.03 -2.08
N THR A 32 -7.58 17.23 -1.77
CA THR A 32 -7.02 16.25 -2.71
C THR A 32 -7.98 15.11 -3.03
N ARG A 33 -7.71 14.37 -4.11
CA ARG A 33 -8.48 13.16 -4.45
C ARG A 33 -8.38 12.16 -3.29
N ARG A 34 -9.54 11.78 -2.75
CA ARG A 34 -9.64 10.73 -1.74
C ARG A 34 -9.24 9.39 -2.34
N GLY A 35 -8.33 8.69 -1.68
CA GLY A 35 -7.94 7.32 -2.04
C GLY A 35 -6.44 7.10 -2.06
N TYR A 36 -6.08 5.86 -2.39
CA TYR A 36 -4.69 5.47 -2.59
C TYR A 36 -4.19 5.91 -3.96
N THR A 37 -2.95 6.39 -4.02
CA THR A 37 -2.21 6.54 -5.27
C THR A 37 -1.47 5.23 -5.53
N PRO A 38 -1.96 4.36 -6.43
CA PRO A 38 -1.30 3.10 -6.72
C PRO A 38 -0.01 3.37 -7.51
N THR A 39 1.10 2.81 -7.04
CA THR A 39 2.39 2.86 -7.74
C THR A 39 2.98 1.47 -7.80
N VAL A 40 3.52 1.09 -8.97
CA VAL A 40 4.17 -0.20 -9.20
C VAL A 40 5.60 0.05 -9.65
N TYR A 41 6.55 -0.65 -9.03
CA TYR A 41 7.97 -0.57 -9.36
C TYR A 41 8.46 -1.95 -9.80
N PHE A 42 9.17 -1.99 -10.92
CA PHE A 42 9.80 -3.20 -11.45
C PHE A 42 11.32 -3.12 -11.24
N TYR A 43 11.91 -4.19 -10.71
CA TYR A 43 13.34 -4.29 -10.47
C TYR A 43 13.88 -5.48 -11.25
N ARG A 44 14.85 -5.24 -12.13
CA ARG A 44 15.57 -6.32 -12.81
C ARG A 44 16.59 -6.95 -11.85
N PRO A 45 16.73 -8.29 -11.83
CA PRO A 45 17.75 -8.94 -11.02
C PRO A 45 19.13 -8.52 -11.50
N ASP A 46 20.06 -8.30 -10.57
CA ASP A 46 21.45 -7.96 -10.85
C ASP A 46 22.36 -9.20 -10.95
N GLY A 47 21.81 -10.39 -10.73
CA GLY A 47 22.53 -11.67 -10.75
C GLY A 47 23.10 -12.10 -9.41
N GLU A 48 23.02 -11.26 -8.38
CA GLU A 48 23.52 -11.57 -7.05
C GLU A 48 22.49 -12.37 -6.22
N PRO A 49 22.94 -13.37 -5.44
CA PRO A 49 22.06 -14.07 -4.54
C PRO A 49 21.50 -13.11 -3.48
N GLY A 50 20.18 -13.11 -3.31
CA GLY A 50 19.51 -12.30 -2.30
C GLY A 50 19.24 -10.84 -2.69
N PHE A 51 19.48 -10.44 -3.96
CA PHE A 51 19.19 -9.11 -4.51
C PHE A 51 17.88 -8.49 -4.00
N PHE A 52 16.80 -9.27 -3.99
CA PHE A 52 15.48 -8.81 -3.60
C PHE A 52 14.82 -9.79 -2.61
N THR A 53 15.31 -9.78 -1.38
CA THR A 53 14.74 -10.62 -0.31
C THR A 53 13.64 -9.87 0.43
N ALA A 54 12.46 -10.50 0.57
CA ALA A 54 11.32 -9.91 1.26
C ALA A 54 11.65 -9.48 2.71
N GLU A 55 12.52 -10.24 3.38
CA GLU A 55 12.99 -9.93 4.73
C GLU A 55 13.76 -8.60 4.81
N ILE A 56 14.64 -8.32 3.84
CA ILE A 56 15.38 -7.05 3.79
C ILE A 56 14.42 -5.87 3.62
N ILE A 57 13.42 -6.02 2.76
CA ILE A 57 12.40 -4.99 2.51
C ILE A 57 11.52 -4.79 3.75
N LYS A 58 11.11 -5.87 4.41
CA LYS A 58 10.34 -5.79 5.65
C LYS A 58 11.14 -5.09 6.76
N ASN A 59 12.41 -5.44 6.91
CA ASN A 59 13.32 -4.86 7.90
C ASN A 59 13.69 -3.40 7.59
N SER A 60 13.73 -2.99 6.32
CA SER A 60 13.89 -1.58 5.96
C SER A 60 12.60 -0.79 6.18
N LEU A 61 11.44 -1.39 5.86
CA LEU A 61 10.13 -0.79 6.06
C LEU A 61 9.85 -0.49 7.54
N THR A 62 10.07 -1.45 8.44
CA THR A 62 9.88 -1.21 9.89
C THR A 62 10.72 -0.04 10.42
N ARG A 63 11.97 0.08 9.97
CA ARG A 63 12.86 1.20 10.32
C ARG A 63 12.41 2.53 9.70
N ALA A 64 11.95 2.50 8.45
CA ALA A 64 11.42 3.69 7.77
C ALA A 64 10.12 4.17 8.42
N LEU A 65 9.29 3.28 8.95
CA LEU A 65 8.05 3.67 9.63
C LEU A 65 8.26 4.42 10.94
N ALA A 66 9.45 4.38 11.57
CA ALA A 66 9.71 5.18 12.77
C ALA A 66 9.68 6.70 12.49
N PRO A 67 10.47 7.25 11.54
CA PRO A 67 10.35 8.67 11.16
C PRO A 67 9.07 8.98 10.36
N PHE A 68 8.50 8.01 9.65
CA PHE A 68 7.25 8.15 8.89
C PHE A 68 6.03 7.56 9.62
N TYR A 69 6.02 7.66 10.96
CA TYR A 69 5.02 7.03 11.81
C TYR A 69 3.54 7.31 11.47
N PRO A 70 3.13 8.46 10.89
CA PRO A 70 1.73 8.67 10.54
C PRO A 70 1.23 7.64 9.52
N LEU A 71 2.11 7.08 8.69
CA LEU A 71 1.76 6.04 7.72
C LEU A 71 1.40 4.70 8.38
N ALA A 72 1.91 4.45 9.59
CA ALA A 72 1.57 3.28 10.39
C ALA A 72 0.27 3.48 11.22
N GLY A 73 -0.35 4.66 11.15
CA GLY A 73 -1.58 5.00 11.84
C GLY A 73 -2.86 4.62 11.07
N ARG A 74 -4.00 5.19 11.47
CA ARG A 74 -5.31 4.99 10.85
C ARG A 74 -5.99 6.32 10.58
N LEU A 75 -6.79 6.37 9.51
CA LEU A 75 -7.66 7.53 9.27
C LEU A 75 -8.82 7.50 10.27
N GLY A 76 -9.01 8.61 10.97
CA GLY A 76 -10.03 8.80 11.99
C GLY A 76 -10.76 10.12 11.86
N LEU A 77 -11.72 10.34 12.74
CA LEU A 77 -12.46 11.60 12.87
C LEU A 77 -12.33 12.08 14.31
N ASP A 78 -12.11 13.39 14.50
CA ASP A 78 -12.15 13.99 15.83
C ASP A 78 -13.60 14.16 16.34
N ALA A 79 -13.74 14.69 17.56
CA ALA A 79 -15.04 14.95 18.18
C ALA A 79 -15.92 15.95 17.40
N THR A 80 -15.33 16.76 16.53
CA THR A 80 -16.02 17.72 15.66
C THR A 80 -16.35 17.16 14.27
N GLY A 81 -15.90 15.93 13.98
CA GLY A 81 -16.04 15.29 12.67
C GLY A 81 -14.96 15.70 11.66
N ARG A 82 -13.87 16.31 12.09
CA ARG A 82 -12.72 16.66 11.24
C ARG A 82 -11.83 15.45 11.00
N LEU A 83 -11.36 15.29 9.76
CA LEU A 83 -10.49 14.19 9.36
C LEU A 83 -9.08 14.34 9.95
N GLN A 84 -8.58 13.26 10.53
CA GLN A 84 -7.25 13.19 11.14
C GLN A 84 -6.60 11.82 10.92
N VAL A 85 -5.30 11.72 11.19
CA VAL A 85 -4.58 10.47 11.27
C VAL A 85 -4.30 10.17 12.73
N ASP A 86 -4.84 9.07 13.23
CA ASP A 86 -4.57 8.53 14.56
C ASP A 86 -3.29 7.70 14.50
N SER A 87 -2.24 8.18 15.15
CA SER A 87 -0.92 7.54 15.18
C SER A 87 -0.90 6.41 16.21
N THR A 88 -1.55 5.29 15.87
CA THR A 88 -1.66 4.10 16.74
C THR A 88 -0.44 3.20 16.71
N GLY A 89 0.40 3.31 15.67
CA GLY A 89 1.55 2.42 15.48
C GLY A 89 1.17 1.00 15.03
N ASP A 90 -0.10 0.76 14.65
CA ASP A 90 -0.60 -0.56 14.22
C ASP A 90 0.14 -1.15 13.02
N GLY A 91 0.86 -0.30 12.27
CA GLY A 91 1.69 -0.71 11.15
C GLY A 91 0.94 -0.74 9.82
N VAL A 92 1.66 -1.18 8.79
CA VAL A 92 1.19 -1.23 7.40
C VAL A 92 1.11 -2.68 6.91
N VAL A 93 0.21 -2.95 5.96
CA VAL A 93 0.10 -4.29 5.36
C VAL A 93 1.29 -4.52 4.42
N PHE A 94 2.03 -5.59 4.68
CA PHE A 94 3.09 -6.11 3.82
C PHE A 94 2.68 -7.51 3.32
N MET A 95 2.78 -7.73 2.02
CA MET A 95 2.37 -8.99 1.39
C MET A 95 3.46 -9.47 0.45
N THR A 96 3.76 -10.76 0.51
CA THR A 96 4.62 -11.42 -0.46
C THR A 96 3.79 -12.31 -1.36
N VAL A 97 4.07 -12.25 -2.65
CA VAL A 97 3.33 -12.97 -3.68
C VAL A 97 4.33 -13.62 -4.63
N ARG A 98 4.01 -14.83 -5.06
CA ARG A 98 4.71 -15.52 -6.13
C ARG A 98 3.85 -15.50 -7.37
N SER A 99 4.51 -15.35 -8.50
CA SER A 99 3.89 -15.31 -9.81
C SER A 99 4.70 -16.14 -10.79
N GLU A 100 4.02 -16.74 -11.77
CA GLU A 100 4.65 -17.42 -12.90
C GLU A 100 4.90 -16.48 -14.10
N TYR A 101 4.53 -15.20 -13.99
CA TYR A 101 4.80 -14.20 -15.03
C TYR A 101 6.30 -13.92 -15.18
N VAL A 102 6.76 -13.83 -16.42
CA VAL A 102 8.10 -13.35 -16.76
C VAL A 102 8.11 -11.82 -16.69
N LEU A 103 9.10 -11.26 -15.99
CA LEU A 103 9.17 -9.82 -15.74
C LEU A 103 9.24 -8.99 -17.03
N ASP A 104 10.00 -9.44 -18.03
CA ASP A 104 10.15 -8.72 -19.30
C ASP A 104 8.83 -8.67 -20.08
N ASP A 105 8.06 -9.76 -20.10
CA ASP A 105 6.74 -9.80 -20.72
C ASP A 105 5.78 -8.84 -20.00
N LEU A 106 5.81 -8.85 -18.67
CA LEU A 106 5.00 -7.95 -17.86
C LEU A 106 5.37 -6.49 -18.12
N MET A 107 6.65 -6.13 -18.23
CA MET A 107 7.08 -4.75 -18.47
C MET A 107 6.70 -4.24 -19.87
N ASN A 108 6.66 -5.12 -20.87
CA ASN A 108 6.29 -4.74 -22.24
C ASN A 108 4.76 -4.57 -22.39
N ASP A 109 3.98 -5.41 -21.69
CA ASP A 109 2.52 -5.46 -21.83
C ASP A 109 1.77 -4.82 -20.64
N PHE A 110 2.48 -4.16 -19.71
CA PHE A 110 1.84 -3.55 -18.54
C PHE A 110 0.91 -2.41 -18.93
N VAL A 111 -0.39 -2.68 -18.91
CA VAL A 111 -1.44 -1.67 -18.98
C VAL A 111 -2.10 -1.59 -17.60
N PRO A 112 -1.95 -0.47 -16.86
CA PRO A 112 -2.66 -0.29 -15.59
C PRO A 112 -4.17 -0.43 -15.83
N CYS A 113 -4.80 -1.45 -15.24
CA CYS A 113 -6.23 -1.66 -15.41
C CYS A 113 -7.01 -0.59 -14.64
N SER A 114 -8.21 -0.24 -15.12
CA SER A 114 -9.06 0.78 -14.48
C SER A 114 -9.39 0.46 -13.02
N GLU A 115 -9.31 -0.80 -12.60
CA GLU A 115 -9.46 -1.20 -11.19
C GLU A 115 -8.34 -0.66 -10.30
N MET A 116 -7.10 -0.52 -10.80
CA MET A 116 -6.03 0.18 -10.05
C MET A 116 -6.45 1.64 -9.78
N ALA A 117 -7.12 2.29 -10.73
CA ALA A 117 -7.67 3.64 -10.53
C ALA A 117 -8.92 3.69 -9.62
N THR A 118 -9.57 2.54 -9.38
CA THR A 118 -10.85 2.45 -8.66
C THR A 118 -10.70 2.27 -7.14
N TYR A 119 -9.50 2.01 -6.62
CA TYR A 119 -9.22 2.11 -5.17
C TYR A 119 -9.38 3.55 -4.62
N SER A 120 -9.64 4.54 -5.48
CA SER A 120 -10.13 5.88 -5.13
C SER A 120 -11.62 5.93 -4.72
N CYS A 121 -12.38 4.85 -4.93
CA CYS A 121 -13.85 4.84 -4.86
C CYS A 121 -14.40 3.79 -3.86
N PHE A 122 -13.79 3.60 -2.69
CA PHE A 122 -14.34 2.66 -1.69
C PHE A 122 -15.54 3.21 -0.90
N GLN A 123 -15.94 4.47 -1.09
CA GLN A 123 -17.02 5.10 -0.29
C GLN A 123 -18.32 5.40 -1.08
N SER A 124 -18.41 5.08 -2.37
CA SER A 124 -19.60 5.37 -3.19
C SER A 124 -20.27 4.09 -3.68
N ARG A 125 -21.29 3.63 -2.95
CA ARG A 125 -22.17 2.50 -3.33
C ARG A 125 -22.81 2.70 -4.72
N ARG A 126 -23.13 1.55 -5.35
CA ARG A 126 -24.06 1.28 -6.45
C ARG A 126 -23.55 1.50 -7.88
N ARG A 127 -22.91 0.47 -8.47
CA ARG A 127 -23.19 0.04 -9.87
C ARG A 127 -22.98 -1.47 -10.04
N PRO A 128 -23.74 -2.13 -10.94
CA PRO A 128 -23.82 -3.59 -11.00
C PRO A 128 -22.58 -4.20 -11.60
N ARG A 129 -22.25 -5.40 -11.10
CA ARG A 129 -21.24 -6.32 -11.61
C ARG A 129 -21.39 -6.46 -13.13
N ARG A 130 -20.46 -5.90 -13.90
CA ARG A 130 -20.10 -6.44 -15.21
C ARG A 130 -18.73 -7.05 -15.05
N ALA A 131 -18.64 -8.32 -15.42
CA ALA A 131 -17.39 -9.04 -15.52
C ALA A 131 -16.46 -8.26 -16.45
N CYS A 132 -15.35 -7.78 -15.92
CA CYS A 132 -14.19 -7.46 -16.72
C CYS A 132 -13.19 -8.58 -16.44
N TYR A 133 -12.87 -9.32 -17.49
CA TYR A 133 -11.83 -10.34 -17.48
C TYR A 133 -10.46 -9.68 -17.25
N CYS A 134 -9.67 -10.24 -16.32
CA CYS A 134 -8.26 -10.45 -16.57
C CYS A 134 -8.11 -11.68 -17.47
#